data_AF-A0A4D6M9K7-F1
#
_entry.id   AF-A0A4D6M9K7-F1
#
_cell.length_a   1.000
_cell.length_b   1.000
_cell.length_c   1.000
_cell.angle_alpha   90.00
_cell.angle_beta   90.00
_cell.angle_gamma   90.00
#
_symmetry.space_group_name_H-M   'P 1'
#
loop_
_entity.id
_entity.type
_entity.pdbx_description
1 polymer ?
#
loop_
_entity_poly.entity_id
_entity_poly.type
_entity_poly.pdbx_seq_one_letter_code
_entity_poly.pdbx_strand_id
1 'polypeptide(L)' 'MEAVARRRGGGIFESLYKVVMRRNSVYVTFVIAGAFLGERAVDYGVHKIWEANNVGVMKFLDSP' A
#
# COMPACT_ATOMS: atom_id res chain seq x y z
N MET A 1 39.69 12.23 -13.94
CA MET A 1 38.26 11.84 -13.97
C MET A 1 37.97 10.92 -12.77
N GLU A 2 37.89 11.46 -11.55
CA GLU A 2 37.63 10.67 -10.33
C GLU A 2 36.58 11.29 -9.38
N ALA A 3 35.93 12.38 -9.78
CA ALA A 3 34.93 13.06 -8.96
C ALA A 3 33.46 12.68 -9.28
N VAL A 4 33.21 11.94 -10.37
CA VAL A 4 31.85 11.65 -10.86
C VAL A 4 31.32 10.28 -10.37
N ALA A 5 32.21 9.37 -9.94
CA ALA A 5 31.83 8.00 -9.61
C ALA A 5 31.17 7.81 -8.23
N ARG A 6 31.18 8.82 -7.34
CA ARG A 6 30.73 8.68 -5.94
C ARG A 6 29.30 9.18 -5.65
N ARG A 7 28.50 9.49 -6.69
CA ARG A 7 27.13 10.06 -6.57
C ARG A 7 25.98 9.10 -6.94
N ARG A 8 26.17 7.78 -6.81
CA ARG A 8 25.06 6.80 -6.88
C ARG A 8 24.58 6.37 -5.50
N GLY A 9 24.45 7.33 -4.58
CA GLY A 9 23.99 7.10 -3.21
C GLY A 9 22.50 6.78 -3.17
N GLY A 10 22.17 5.50 -3.26
CA GLY A 10 20.94 4.84 -2.85
C GLY A 10 19.60 5.30 -3.42
N GLY A 11 18.92 4.39 -4.12
CA GLY A 11 17.63 4.64 -4.76
C GLY A 11 16.50 4.98 -3.78
N ILE A 12 15.31 5.30 -4.32
CA ILE A 12 14.10 5.64 -3.55
C ILE A 12 13.80 4.57 -2.48
N PHE A 13 13.94 3.29 -2.84
CA PHE A 13 13.75 2.18 -1.89
C PHE A 13 14.79 2.15 -0.77
N GLU A 14 16.05 2.51 -1.04
CA GLU A 14 17.09 2.56 -0.01
C GLU A 14 16.86 3.74 0.95
N SER A 15 16.38 4.87 0.41
CA SER A 15 15.97 6.03 1.19
C SER A 15 14.75 5.72 2.07
N LEU A 16 13.73 5.05 1.51
CA LEU A 16 12.56 4.60 2.26
C LEU A 16 12.97 3.62 3.36
N TYR A 17 13.79 2.63 3.03
CA TYR A 17 14.31 1.67 4.01
C TYR A 17 15.02 2.37 5.18
N LYS A 18 15.91 3.32 4.91
CA LYS A 18 16.59 4.09 5.96
C LYS A 18 15.63 4.88 6.86
N VAL A 19 14.46 5.27 6.35
CA VAL A 19 13.46 6.03 7.09
C VAL A 19 12.56 5.12 7.93
N VAL A 20 11.95 4.10 7.32
CA VAL A 20 10.95 3.25 8.02
C VAL A 20 11.53 2.04 8.72
N MET A 21 12.65 1.48 8.26
CA MET A 21 13.19 0.20 8.76
C MET A 21 14.34 0.35 9.75
N ARG A 22 14.86 1.57 9.97
CA ARG A 22 16.09 1.76 10.77
C ARG A 22 15.90 1.60 12.28
N ARG A 23 14.69 1.80 12.81
CA ARG A 23 14.40 1.68 14.25
C ARG A 23 13.18 0.78 14.46
N ASN A 24 13.29 -0.17 15.39
CA ASN A 24 12.21 -1.11 15.71
C ASN A 24 10.88 -0.40 16.00
N SER A 25 10.89 0.68 16.77
CA SER A 25 9.67 1.44 17.08
C SER A 25 9.01 2.05 15.84
N VAL A 26 9.81 2.61 14.92
CA VAL A 26 9.33 3.22 13.68
C VAL A 26 8.80 2.14 12.74
N TYR A 27 9.55 1.05 12.58
CA TYR A 27 9.16 -0.09 11.75
C TYR A 27 7.83 -0.69 12.21
N VAL A 28 7.70 -1.01 13.50
CA VAL A 28 6.49 -1.60 14.06
C VAL A 28 5.30 -0.66 13.90
N THR A 29 5.48 0.64 14.15
CA THR A 29 4.42 1.62 13.95
C THR A 29 4.00 1.71 12.48
N PHE A 30 4.97 1.71 11.55
CA PHE A 30 4.69 1.73 10.12
C PHE A 30 3.95 0.48 9.66
N VAL A 31 4.30 -0.71 10.18
CA VAL A 31 3.58 -1.96 9.90
C VAL A 31 2.14 -1.89 10.41
N ILE A 32 1.92 -1.44 11.65
CA ILE A 32 0.57 -1.33 12.22
C ILE A 32 -0.28 -0.32 11.44
N ALA A 33 0.27 0.86 11.16
CA ALA A 33 -0.42 1.89 10.38
C ALA A 33 -0.72 1.42 8.95
N GLY A 34 0.25 0.75 8.31
CA GLY A 34 0.09 0.18 6.98
C GLY A 34 -0.98 -0.91 6.93
N ALA A 35 -1.04 -1.77 7.96
CA ALA A 35 -2.07 -2.80 8.07
C ALA A 35 -3.47 -2.18 8.20
N PHE A 36 -3.64 -1.18 9.06
CA PHE A 36 -4.93 -0.51 9.27
C PHE A 36 -5.45 0.18 8.00
N LEU A 37 -4.55 0.83 7.26
CA LEU A 37 -4.91 1.45 5.98
C LEU A 37 -5.14 0.42 4.88
N GLY A 38 -4.33 -0.65 4.87
CA GLY A 38 -4.39 -1.72 3.90
C GLY A 38 -5.69 -2.52 3.98
N GLU A 39 -6.16 -2.84 5.19
CA GLU A 39 -7.43 -3.55 5.41
C GLU A 39 -8.59 -2.82 4.73
N ARG A 40 -8.73 -1.52 4.97
CA ARG A 40 -9.78 -0.70 4.36
C ARG A 40 -9.63 -0.64 2.84
N ALA A 41 -8.43 -0.39 2.34
CA ALA A 41 -8.19 -0.29 0.91
C ALA A 41 -8.53 -1.60 0.17
N VAL A 42 -8.18 -2.74 0.77
CA VAL A 42 -8.49 -4.06 0.22
C VAL A 42 -9.99 -4.32 0.28
N ASP A 43 -10.66 -4.07 1.40
CA ASP A 43 -12.10 -4.28 1.54
C ASP A 43 -12.89 -3.46 0.51
N TYR A 44 -12.61 -2.15 0.40
CA TYR A 44 -13.23 -1.30 -0.61
C TYR A 44 -12.93 -1.76 -2.04
N GLY A 45 -11.69 -2.16 -2.32
CA GLY A 45 -11.29 -2.62 -3.65
C GLY A 45 -12.01 -3.91 -4.04
N VAL A 46 -12.03 -4.90 -3.15
CA VAL A 46 -12.70 -6.18 -3.37
C VAL A 46 -14.20 -5.98 -3.55
N HIS A 47 -14.84 -5.19 -2.68
CA HIS A 47 -16.27 -4.92 -2.77
C HIS A 47 -16.64 -4.22 -4.08
N LYS A 48 -15.83 -3.25 -4.53
CA LYS A 48 -16.06 -2.56 -5.80
C LYS A 48 -15.86 -3.45 -7.01
N ILE A 49 -14.85 -4.33 -7.00
CA ILE A 49 -14.65 -5.32 -8.06
C ILE A 49 -15.82 -6.32 -8.09
N TRP A 50 -16.29 -6.74 -6.92
CA TRP A 50 -17.43 -7.64 -6.79
C TRP A 50 -18.74 -7.02 -7.29
N GLU A 51 -19.02 -5.77 -6.90
CA GLU A 51 -20.13 -4.98 -7.43
C GLU A 51 -20.07 -4.87 -8.94
N ALA A 52 -18.90 -4.52 -9.48
CA ALA A 52 -18.70 -4.36 -10.93
C ALA A 52 -18.93 -5.67 -11.70
N ASN A 53 -18.52 -6.81 -11.13
CA ASN A 53 -18.68 -8.12 -11.76
C ASN A 53 -20.12 -8.67 -11.66
N ASN A 54 -20.91 -8.25 -10.66
CA ASN A 54 -22.24 -8.80 -10.36
C ASN A 54 -23.40 -7.82 -10.59
N VAL A 55 -23.22 -6.81 -11.47
CA VAL A 55 -24.18 -5.71 -11.77
C VAL A 55 -25.61 -6.17 -12.12
N GLY A 56 -25.83 -7.43 -12.50
CA GLY A 56 -27.17 -7.98 -12.77
C GLY A 56 -27.83 -8.75 -11.62
N VAL A 57 -27.05 -9.35 -10.71
CA VAL A 57 -27.58 -10.19 -9.61
C VAL A 57 -27.96 -9.32 -8.42
N MET A 58 -27.17 -8.29 -8.10
CA MET A 58 -27.45 -7.41 -6.96
C MET A 58 -28.67 -6.51 -7.18
N LYS A 59 -28.90 -6.01 -8.41
CA LYS A 59 -30.12 -5.25 -8.75
C LYS A 59 -31.42 -6.05 -8.57
N PHE A 60 -31.35 -7.38 -8.62
CA PHE A 60 -32.51 -8.26 -8.43
C PHE A 60 -32.83 -8.47 -6.94
N LEU A 61 -31.82 -8.41 -6.06
CA LEU A 61 -32.00 -8.50 -4.60
C LEU A 61 -32.43 -7.15 -3.96
N ASP A 62 -32.14 -6.03 -4.62
CA ASP A 62 -32.58 -4.69 -4.23
C ASP A 62 -33.93 -4.26 -4.87
N SER A 63 -34.58 -5.14 -5.63
CA SER A 63 -35.96 -4.92 -6.12
C SER A 63 -36.97 -5.36 -5.05
N PRO A 64 -38.01 -4.56 -4.74
CA PRO A 64 -38.97 -4.85 -3.66
C PRO A 64 -39.80 -6.12 -3.89
#